data_AF-A0A662EQS8-F1
#
_entry.id   AF-A0A662EQS8-F1
#
_cell.length_a   1.000
_cell.length_b   1.000
_cell.length_c   1.000
_cell.angle_alpha   90.00
_cell.angle_beta   90.00
_cell.angle_gamma   90.00
#
_symmetry.space_group_name_H-M   'P 1'
#
loop_
_entity.id
_entity.type
_entity.pdbx_description
1 polymer ?
#
loop_
_entity_poly.entity_id
_entity_poly.type
_entity_poly.pdbx_seq_one_letter_code
_entity_poly.pdbx_strand_id
1 'polypeptide(L)'
;MLVLVRLSGEITTKSKRTRRRFTERLAENLRDALTREGLGGEVEPGWDRIYVRTEGNGAPEVLRRVFGVRSLSAATVKEFQNLADIVRLGEEIFRDHVRGKKFAVRARRVGNVRISIQALERELGAALYPYAAGVDLEHPEITAYIEVHDGKAYFFTERVEGYGGLPVG
;
A
#
# COMPACT_ATOMS: atom_id res chain seq x y z
N MET A 1 -0.93 -12.65 -4.13
CA MET A 1 -0.45 -11.40 -3.50
C MET A 1 -1.31 -10.23 -3.94
N LEU A 2 -1.52 -9.23 -3.07
CA LEU A 2 -2.15 -7.95 -3.43
C LEU A 2 -1.08 -6.86 -3.51
N VAL A 3 -1.03 -6.12 -4.61
CA VAL A 3 -0.18 -4.95 -4.78
C VAL A 3 -1.04 -3.70 -4.84
N LEU A 4 -0.78 -2.77 -3.94
CA LEU A 4 -1.38 -1.44 -3.93
C LEU A 4 -0.59 -0.53 -4.87
N VAL A 5 -1.26 -0.01 -5.89
CA VAL A 5 -0.69 0.97 -6.81
C VAL A 5 -1.20 2.36 -6.45
N ARG A 6 -0.26 3.24 -6.09
CA ARG A 6 -0.56 4.66 -5.85
C ARG A 6 -0.45 5.43 -7.17
N LEU A 7 -1.48 6.23 -7.46
CA LEU A 7 -1.52 7.11 -8.61
C LEU A 7 -0.52 8.26 -8.47
N SER A 8 0.03 8.70 -9.60
CA SER A 8 0.89 9.88 -9.68
C SER A 8 0.17 11.18 -9.31
N GLY A 9 0.95 12.21 -8.96
CA GLY A 9 0.41 13.54 -8.65
C GLY A 9 -0.26 14.17 -9.87
N GLU A 10 0.29 13.88 -11.04
CA GLU A 10 -0.15 14.33 -12.35
C GLU A 10 -1.54 13.77 -12.72
N ILE A 11 -1.89 12.58 -12.23
CA ILE A 11 -3.24 12.00 -12.36
C ILE A 11 -4.18 12.58 -11.30
N THR A 12 -3.76 12.60 -10.04
CA THR A 12 -4.63 12.95 -8.91
C THR A 12 -5.04 14.42 -8.88
N THR A 13 -4.27 15.30 -9.52
CA THR A 13 -4.57 16.73 -9.71
C THR A 13 -5.60 17.02 -10.81
N LYS A 14 -5.99 16.03 -11.62
CA LYS A 14 -6.95 16.23 -12.71
C LYS A 14 -8.40 16.31 -12.21
N SER A 15 -9.27 16.92 -13.02
CA SER A 15 -10.72 16.92 -12.78
C SER A 15 -11.25 15.50 -12.64
N LYS A 16 -12.38 15.31 -11.93
CA LYS A 16 -12.97 13.98 -11.67
C LYS A 16 -13.12 13.13 -12.94
N ARG A 17 -13.57 13.74 -14.05
CA ARG A 17 -13.73 13.05 -15.34
C ARG A 17 -12.39 12.62 -15.93
N THR A 18 -11.41 13.53 -15.95
CA THR A 18 -10.08 13.26 -16.51
C THR A 18 -9.30 12.26 -15.66
N ARG A 19 -9.36 12.40 -14.33
CA ARG A 19 -8.78 11.45 -13.37
C ARG A 19 -9.31 10.04 -13.61
N ARG A 20 -10.63 9.86 -13.72
CA ARG A 20 -11.24 8.55 -14.02
C ARG A 20 -10.68 7.98 -15.32
N ARG A 21 -10.65 8.76 -16.41
CA ARG A 21 -10.10 8.31 -17.69
C ARG A 21 -8.63 7.87 -17.57
N PHE A 22 -7.81 8.64 -16.85
CA PHE A 22 -6.41 8.30 -16.63
C PHE A 22 -6.23 7.06 -15.75
N THR A 23 -7.04 6.89 -14.71
CA THR A 23 -7.00 5.69 -13.86
C THR A 23 -7.37 4.44 -14.65
N GLU A 24 -8.39 4.50 -15.51
CA GLU A 24 -8.75 3.37 -16.39
C GLU A 24 -7.63 3.05 -17.38
N ARG A 25 -7.05 4.08 -18.01
CA ARG A 25 -5.91 3.90 -18.93
C ARG A 25 -4.70 3.31 -18.23
N LEU A 26 -4.42 3.74 -17.00
CA LEU A 26 -3.37 3.14 -16.18
C LEU A 26 -3.68 1.68 -15.88
N ALA A 27 -4.92 1.34 -15.53
CA ALA A 27 -5.33 -0.04 -15.27
C ALA A 27 -5.14 -0.94 -16.50
N GLU A 28 -5.48 -0.46 -17.71
CA GLU A 28 -5.17 -1.15 -18.98
C GLU A 28 -3.67 -1.39 -19.13
N ASN A 29 -2.86 -0.34 -18.98
CA ASN A 29 -1.40 -0.45 -19.10
C ASN A 29 -0.78 -1.44 -18.09
N LEU A 30 -1.32 -1.51 -16.87
CA LEU A 30 -0.88 -2.47 -15.85
C LEU A 30 -1.26 -3.91 -16.25
N ARG A 31 -2.46 -4.14 -16.80
CA ARG A 31 -2.87 -5.47 -17.31
C ARG A 31 -1.97 -5.92 -18.45
N ASP A 32 -1.67 -5.02 -19.38
CA ASP A 32 -0.79 -5.30 -20.51
C ASP A 32 0.64 -5.65 -20.04
N ALA A 33 1.16 -4.91 -19.06
CA ALA A 33 2.48 -5.16 -18.49
C ALA A 33 2.57 -6.54 -17.81
N LEU A 34 1.55 -6.92 -17.04
CA LEU A 34 1.47 -8.26 -16.42
C LEU A 34 1.42 -9.36 -17.48
N THR A 35 0.56 -9.20 -18.49
CA THR A 35 0.36 -10.19 -19.56
C THR A 35 1.64 -10.43 -20.36
N ARG A 36 2.39 -9.36 -20.71
CA ARG A 36 3.64 -9.47 -21.46
C ARG A 36 4.75 -10.23 -20.72
N GLU A 37 4.72 -10.19 -19.39
CA GLU A 37 5.68 -10.88 -18.53
C GLU A 37 5.17 -12.26 -18.09
N GLY A 38 4.06 -12.74 -18.66
CA GLY A 38 3.45 -14.03 -18.33
C GLY A 38 2.87 -14.09 -16.91
N LEU A 39 2.62 -12.94 -16.29
CA LEU A 39 2.04 -12.85 -14.95
C LEU A 39 0.51 -12.76 -15.04
N GLY A 40 -0.18 -13.76 -14.51
CA GLY A 40 -1.63 -13.71 -14.33
C GLY A 40 -2.01 -12.74 -13.21
N GLY A 41 -3.10 -11.99 -13.38
CA GLY A 41 -3.65 -11.17 -12.31
C GLY A 41 -4.87 -10.34 -12.68
N GLU A 42 -5.59 -9.91 -11.64
CA GLU A 42 -6.72 -9.00 -11.71
C GLU A 42 -6.26 -7.59 -11.36
N VAL A 43 -6.71 -6.62 -12.15
CA VAL A 43 -6.43 -5.19 -11.92
C VAL A 43 -7.76 -4.46 -11.72
N GLU A 44 -7.97 -3.96 -10.51
CA GLU A 44 -9.19 -3.25 -10.09
C GLU A 44 -8.88 -1.77 -9.86
N PRO A 45 -9.35 -0.86 -10.73
CA PRO A 45 -9.20 0.56 -10.52
C PRO A 45 -10.13 1.06 -9.41
N GLY A 46 -9.55 1.63 -8.35
CA GLY A 46 -10.26 2.39 -7.34
C GLY A 46 -10.08 3.90 -7.53
N TRP A 47 -10.70 4.70 -6.65
CA TRP A 47 -10.57 6.15 -6.73
C TRP A 47 -9.14 6.61 -6.44
N ASP A 48 -8.57 6.24 -5.29
CA ASP A 48 -7.24 6.68 -4.84
C ASP A 48 -6.12 5.66 -5.07
N ARG A 49 -6.47 4.41 -5.36
CA ARG A 49 -5.55 3.28 -5.54
C ARG A 49 -6.03 2.41 -6.70
N ILE A 50 -5.10 1.73 -7.37
CA ILE A 50 -5.42 0.55 -8.18
C ILE A 50 -4.97 -0.67 -7.38
N TYR A 51 -5.81 -1.69 -7.32
CA TYR A 51 -5.54 -2.94 -6.62
C TYR A 51 -5.17 -4.00 -7.64
N VAL A 52 -4.00 -4.61 -7.49
CA VAL A 52 -3.53 -5.66 -8.40
C VAL A 52 -3.41 -6.96 -7.62
N ARG A 53 -4.27 -7.94 -7.90
CA ARG A 53 -4.16 -9.30 -7.34
C ARG A 53 -3.41 -10.17 -8.34
N THR A 54 -2.27 -10.70 -7.94
CA THR A 54 -1.41 -11.52 -8.82
C THR A 54 -0.67 -12.57 -8.02
N GLU A 55 -0.35 -13.69 -8.65
CA GLU A 55 0.39 -14.80 -8.05
C GLU A 55 1.92 -14.63 -8.21
N GLY A 56 2.36 -13.71 -9.07
CA GLY A 56 3.78 -13.50 -9.37
C GLY A 56 4.49 -12.57 -8.38
N ASN A 57 5.51 -13.08 -7.69
CA ASN A 57 6.37 -12.28 -6.81
C ASN A 57 7.13 -11.17 -7.55
N GLY A 58 7.34 -11.30 -8.86
CA GLY A 58 8.00 -10.29 -9.70
C GLY A 58 7.11 -9.10 -10.11
N ALA A 59 5.82 -9.10 -9.75
CA ALA A 59 4.89 -8.08 -10.21
C ALA A 59 5.31 -6.63 -9.83
N PRO A 60 5.78 -6.31 -8.61
CA PRO A 60 6.20 -4.94 -8.30
C PRO A 60 7.28 -4.38 -9.24
N GLU A 61 8.26 -5.20 -9.63
CA GLU A 61 9.33 -4.80 -10.55
C GLU A 61 8.84 -4.58 -11.99
N VAL A 62 7.83 -5.34 -12.40
CA VAL A 62 7.17 -5.14 -13.69
C VAL A 62 6.36 -3.84 -13.67
N LEU A 63 5.50 -3.68 -12.66
CA LEU A 63 4.53 -2.59 -12.57
C LEU A 63 5.18 -1.23 -12.32
N ARG A 64 6.35 -1.16 -11.65
CA ARG A 64 7.01 0.14 -11.34
C ARG A 64 7.45 0.89 -12.59
N ARG A 65 7.65 0.16 -13.70
CA ARG A 65 8.06 0.69 -15.01
C ARG A 65 6.91 1.35 -15.77
N VAL A 66 5.66 1.17 -15.32
CA VAL A 66 4.48 1.73 -15.99
C VAL A 66 4.30 3.19 -15.58
N PHE A 67 4.36 4.11 -16.56
CA PHE A 67 4.10 5.53 -16.31
C PHE A 67 2.67 5.75 -15.79
N GLY A 68 2.52 6.67 -14.85
CA GLY A 68 1.33 6.89 -14.05
C GLY A 68 1.39 6.24 -12.65
N VAL A 69 2.29 5.27 -12.44
CA VAL A 69 2.53 4.67 -11.12
C VAL A 69 3.47 5.55 -10.31
N ARG A 70 2.98 6.07 -9.17
CA ARG A 70 3.82 6.77 -8.20
C ARG A 70 4.66 5.80 -7.39
N SER A 71 4.00 4.78 -6.85
CA SER A 71 4.64 3.82 -5.96
C SER A 71 3.77 2.58 -5.81
N LEU A 72 4.39 1.47 -5.42
CA LEU A 72 3.77 0.17 -5.23
C LEU A 72 4.05 -0.35 -3.83
N SER A 73 3.10 -1.08 -3.26
CA SER A 73 3.28 -1.76 -1.99
C SER A 73 2.62 -3.14 -2.05
N ALA A 74 3.41 -4.20 -1.90
CA ALA A 74 2.87 -5.54 -1.68
C ALA A 74 2.27 -5.58 -0.26
N ALA A 75 0.96 -5.80 -0.19
CA ALA A 75 0.20 -5.66 1.05
C ALA A 75 -0.57 -6.93 1.41
N THR A 76 -0.58 -7.23 2.69
CA THR A 76 -1.54 -8.15 3.30
C THR A 76 -2.81 -7.36 3.62
N VAL A 77 -3.96 -7.81 3.13
CA VAL A 77 -5.25 -7.17 3.40
C VAL A 77 -6.04 -7.98 4.42
N LYS A 78 -6.63 -7.29 5.41
CA LYS A 78 -7.53 -7.89 6.40
C LYS A 78 -8.73 -6.99 6.63
N GLU A 79 -9.87 -7.60 6.90
CA GLU A 79 -11.04 -6.88 7.40
C GLU A 79 -10.85 -6.61 8.90
N PHE A 80 -11.48 -5.52 9.38
CA PHE A 80 -11.44 -5.14 10.78
C PHE A 80 -12.78 -4.54 11.19
N GLN A 81 -13.13 -4.62 12.48
CA GLN A 81 -14.33 -4.00 13.03
C GLN A 81 -13.99 -2.75 13.84
N ASN A 82 -12.84 -2.77 14.53
CA ASN A 82 -12.43 -1.69 15.41
C ASN A 82 -10.89 -1.51 15.40
N LEU A 83 -10.40 -0.52 16.16
CA LEU A 83 -8.97 -0.22 16.29
C LEU A 83 -8.16 -1.39 16.83
N ALA A 84 -8.66 -2.08 17.86
CA ALA A 84 -7.96 -3.17 18.51
C ALA A 84 -7.74 -4.36 17.56
N ASP A 85 -8.69 -4.62 16.65
CA ASP A 85 -8.52 -5.63 15.60
C ASP A 85 -7.31 -5.30 14.70
N ILE A 86 -7.19 -4.04 14.28
CA ILE A 86 -6.08 -3.59 13.42
C ILE A 86 -4.74 -3.74 14.17
N VAL A 87 -4.70 -3.38 15.46
CA VAL A 87 -3.49 -3.51 16.28
C VAL A 87 -3.09 -4.99 16.41
N ARG A 88 -4.03 -5.88 16.73
CA ARG A 88 -3.77 -7.33 16.84
C ARG A 88 -3.28 -7.92 15.52
N LEU A 89 -3.94 -7.62 14.41
CA LEU A 89 -3.57 -8.08 13.08
C LEU A 89 -2.21 -7.50 12.64
N GLY A 90 -1.96 -6.23 12.94
CA GLY A 90 -0.69 -5.57 12.66
C GLY A 90 0.46 -6.18 13.47
N GLU A 91 0.25 -6.51 14.74
CA GLU A 91 1.23 -7.19 15.56
C GLU A 91 1.60 -8.55 14.95
N GLU A 92 0.60 -9.36 14.59
CA GLU A 92 0.79 -10.67 13.95
C GLU A 92 1.62 -10.56 12.65
N ILE A 93 1.33 -9.55 11.82
CA ILE A 93 2.01 -9.35 10.53
C ILE A 93 3.42 -8.78 10.69
N PHE A 94 3.64 -7.84 11.61
CA PHE A 94 4.90 -7.10 11.69
C PHE A 94 5.88 -7.59 12.75
N ARG A 95 5.47 -8.44 13.70
CA ARG A 95 6.32 -8.92 14.80
C ARG A 95 7.70 -9.40 14.33
N ASP A 96 7.73 -10.27 13.33
CA ASP A 96 9.00 -10.83 12.84
C ASP A 96 9.78 -9.84 11.98
N HIS A 97 9.09 -8.88 11.33
CA HIS A 97 9.73 -7.84 10.54
C HIS A 97 10.51 -6.84 11.40
N VAL A 98 9.99 -6.51 12.60
CA VAL A 98 10.61 -5.57 13.54
C VAL A 98 11.66 -6.21 14.45
N ARG A 99 11.75 -7.54 14.46
CA ARG A 99 12.57 -8.28 15.42
C ARG A 99 14.03 -7.81 15.40
N GLY A 100 14.50 -7.29 16.53
CA GLY A 100 15.88 -6.81 16.68
C GLY A 100 16.25 -5.58 15.83
N LYS A 101 15.27 -4.84 15.29
CA LYS A 101 15.48 -3.66 14.46
C LYS A 101 14.89 -2.41 15.10
N LYS A 102 15.40 -1.24 14.73
CA LYS A 102 14.70 0.03 14.94
C LYS A 102 13.55 0.17 13.96
N PHE A 103 12.37 0.53 14.44
CA PHE A 103 11.18 0.62 13.59
C PHE A 103 10.37 1.91 13.77
N ALA A 104 9.50 2.17 12.81
CA ALA A 104 8.43 3.16 12.91
C ALA A 104 7.10 2.54 12.46
N VAL A 105 6.00 3.00 13.03
CA VAL A 105 4.66 2.72 12.53
C VAL A 105 4.17 3.94 11.78
N ARG A 106 3.68 3.76 10.56
CA ARG A 106 3.13 4.85 9.73
C ARG A 106 1.78 4.44 9.18
N ALA A 107 0.72 4.98 9.76
CA ALA A 107 -0.64 4.67 9.36
C ALA A 107 -1.26 5.83 8.56
N ARG A 108 -2.17 5.48 7.65
CA ARG A 108 -2.91 6.46 6.86
C ARG A 108 -4.35 6.02 6.65
N ARG A 109 -5.26 6.98 6.76
CA ARG A 109 -6.65 6.82 6.33
C ARG A 109 -6.81 7.17 4.85
N VAL A 110 -7.56 6.36 4.12
CA VAL A 110 -8.03 6.66 2.77
C VAL A 110 -9.56 6.73 2.79
N GLY A 111 -10.13 7.88 2.41
CA GLY A 111 -11.57 8.13 2.50
C GLY A 111 -12.09 8.38 3.93
N ASN A 112 -13.37 8.14 4.14
CA ASN A 112 -14.09 8.44 5.40
C ASN A 112 -14.10 7.25 6.37
N VAL A 113 -12.98 7.04 7.06
CA VAL A 113 -12.84 6.02 8.10
C VAL A 113 -12.85 6.66 9.50
N ARG A 114 -13.56 6.05 10.46
CA ARG A 114 -13.65 6.48 11.87
C ARG A 114 -12.59 5.86 12.78
N ILE A 115 -11.37 5.69 12.28
CA ILE A 115 -10.23 5.17 13.06
C ILE A 115 -9.27 6.33 13.32
N SER A 116 -8.87 6.49 14.59
CA SER A 116 -7.82 7.43 14.97
C SER A 116 -6.47 6.89 14.53
N ILE A 117 -5.86 7.54 13.52
CA ILE A 117 -4.55 7.16 12.99
C ILE A 117 -3.46 7.31 14.05
N GLN A 118 -3.49 8.38 14.84
CA GLN A 118 -2.55 8.60 15.92
C GLN A 118 -2.67 7.52 17.02
N ALA A 119 -3.90 7.12 17.36
CA ALA A 119 -4.11 6.03 18.31
C ALA A 119 -3.59 4.71 17.75
N LEU A 120 -3.84 4.42 16.47
CA LEU A 120 -3.32 3.24 15.78
C LEU A 120 -1.80 3.18 15.77
N GLU A 121 -1.12 4.26 15.38
CA GLU A 121 0.35 4.30 15.38
C GLU A 121 0.93 4.05 16.77
N ARG A 122 0.34 4.69 17.79
CA ARG A 122 0.78 4.56 19.19
C ARG A 122 0.54 3.15 19.73
N GLU A 123 -0.66 2.59 19.55
CA GLU A 123 -1.04 1.29 20.11
C GLU A 123 -0.33 0.14 19.40
N LEU A 124 -0.22 0.19 18.07
CA LEU A 124 0.56 -0.80 17.32
C LEU A 124 2.06 -0.65 17.60
N GLY A 125 2.56 0.57 17.75
CA GLY A 125 3.94 0.80 18.17
C GLY A 125 4.25 0.18 19.53
N ALA A 126 3.35 0.37 20.51
CA ALA A 126 3.49 -0.26 21.83
C ALA A 126 3.43 -1.79 21.76
N ALA A 127 2.55 -2.36 20.93
CA ALA A 127 2.44 -3.81 20.74
C ALA A 127 3.69 -4.43 20.08
N LEU A 128 4.35 -3.69 19.18
CA LEU A 128 5.54 -4.16 18.46
C LEU A 128 6.84 -3.94 19.24
N TYR A 129 6.88 -2.97 20.15
CA TYR A 129 8.08 -2.60 20.91
C TYR A 129 8.81 -3.75 21.61
N PRO A 130 8.13 -4.72 22.26
CA PRO A 130 8.80 -5.84 22.94
C PRO A 130 9.67 -6.73 22.02
N TYR A 131 9.43 -6.69 20.72
CA TYR A 131 10.17 -7.51 19.74
C TYR A 131 11.31 -6.73 19.08
N ALA A 132 11.27 -5.40 19.13
CA ALA A 132 12.16 -4.51 18.41
C ALA A 132 13.43 -4.15 19.20
N ALA A 133 14.43 -3.60 18.51
CA ALA A 133 15.59 -2.98 19.17
C ALA A 133 15.29 -1.56 19.66
N GLY A 134 14.24 -0.92 19.14
CA GLY A 134 13.78 0.40 19.56
C GLY A 134 12.85 1.07 18.54
N VAL A 135 12.35 2.26 18.88
CA VAL A 135 11.58 3.10 17.94
C VAL A 135 12.48 4.20 17.40
N ASP A 136 12.48 4.39 16.08
CA ASP A 136 13.20 5.47 15.40
C ASP A 136 12.28 6.09 14.34
N LEU A 137 11.70 7.25 14.63
CA LEU A 137 10.70 7.88 13.77
C LEU A 137 11.32 8.59 12.55
N GLU A 138 12.61 8.92 12.64
CA GLU A 138 13.36 9.66 11.63
C GLU A 138 14.08 8.70 10.68
N HIS A 139 14.82 7.73 11.23
CA HIS A 139 15.66 6.78 10.49
C HIS A 139 15.39 5.32 10.88
N PRO A 140 14.17 4.81 10.69
CA PRO A 140 13.87 3.40 10.97
C PRO A 140 14.55 2.46 9.98
N GLU A 141 15.02 1.31 10.47
CA GLU A 141 15.47 0.20 9.61
C GLU A 141 14.29 -0.50 8.93
N ILE A 142 13.11 -0.48 9.57
CA ILE A 142 11.88 -1.04 9.03
C ILE A 142 10.68 -0.16 9.38
N THR A 143 9.76 0.01 8.43
CA THR A 143 8.52 0.74 8.70
C THR A 143 7.32 -0.19 8.54
N ALA A 144 6.51 -0.27 9.58
CA ALA A 144 5.19 -0.91 9.54
C ALA A 144 4.18 0.09 8.96
N TYR A 145 3.83 -0.05 7.68
CA TYR A 145 2.84 0.81 7.04
C TYR A 145 1.44 0.19 7.10
N ILE A 146 0.45 1.01 7.42
CA ILE A 146 -0.95 0.61 7.47
C ILE A 146 -1.79 1.61 6.68
N GLU A 147 -2.47 1.17 5.62
CA GLU A 147 -3.55 1.95 5.01
C GLU A 147 -4.89 1.41 5.48
N VAL A 148 -5.78 2.28 5.94
CA VAL A 148 -7.13 1.92 6.36
C VAL A 148 -8.13 2.52 5.38
N HIS A 149 -8.92 1.66 4.74
CA HIS A 149 -9.87 2.03 3.71
C HIS A 149 -11.04 1.04 3.64
N ASP A 150 -12.27 1.57 3.67
CA ASP A 150 -13.50 0.81 3.38
C ASP A 150 -13.63 -0.52 4.15
N GLY A 151 -13.48 -0.46 5.48
CA GLY A 151 -13.55 -1.65 6.36
C GLY A 151 -12.35 -2.62 6.25
N LYS A 152 -11.34 -2.28 5.44
CA LYS A 152 -10.12 -3.07 5.26
C LYS A 152 -8.88 -2.32 5.70
N ALA A 153 -7.95 -3.05 6.30
CA ALA A 153 -6.61 -2.60 6.64
C ALA A 153 -5.60 -3.31 5.74
N TYR A 154 -4.69 -2.53 5.18
CA TYR A 154 -3.65 -2.99 4.27
C TYR A 154 -2.30 -2.79 4.95
N PHE A 155 -1.61 -3.88 5.20
CA PHE A 155 -0.36 -3.94 5.95
C PHE A 155 0.79 -4.22 4.99
N PHE A 156 1.82 -3.39 4.99
CA PHE A 156 3.00 -3.56 4.14
C PHE A 156 4.24 -2.95 4.80
N THR A 157 5.41 -3.42 4.39
CA THR A 157 6.72 -2.94 4.90
C THR A 157 7.47 -2.09 3.88
N GLU A 158 7.11 -2.21 2.60
CA GLU A 158 7.86 -1.61 1.49
C GLU A 158 6.98 -0.70 0.63
N ARG A 159 7.61 0.37 0.15
CA ARG A 159 7.05 1.27 -0.85
C ARG A 159 8.06 1.40 -1.99
N VAL A 160 7.85 0.64 -3.05
CA VAL A 160 8.68 0.66 -4.26
C VAL A 160 8.27 1.88 -5.07
N GLU A 161 9.21 2.79 -5.37
CA GLU A 161 8.91 3.98 -6.18
C GLU A 161 8.72 3.58 -7.65
N GLY A 162 7.70 4.16 -8.28
CA GLY A 162 7.44 4.06 -9.71
C GLY A 162 7.94 5.28 -10.47
N TYR A 163 7.86 5.25 -11.79
CA TYR A 163 8.36 6.35 -12.63
C TYR A 163 7.47 7.61 -12.64
N GLY A 164 6.28 7.57 -12.04
CA GLY A 164 5.38 8.72 -11.99
C GLY A 164 4.88 9.11 -13.39
N GLY A 165 4.60 10.40 -13.60
CA GLY A 165 4.11 10.91 -14.88
C GLY A 165 2.65 10.54 -15.17
N LEU A 166 2.30 10.45 -16.46
CA LEU A 166 0.94 10.14 -16.92
C LEU A 166 0.89 8.78 -17.60
N PRO A 167 -0.25 8.07 -17.53
CA PRO A 167 -0.41 6.82 -18.25
C PRO A 167 -0.27 7.06 -19.75
N VAL A 168 0.47 6.17 -20.42
CA VAL A 168 0.68 6.25 -21.87
C VAL A 168 -0.62 5.95 -22.61
N GLY A 169 -0.91 6.77 -23.64
CA GLY A 169 -2.05 6.65 -24.55
C GLY A 169 -3.32 7.32 -24.06
#